data_AF-A0A848X296-F1
#
_entry.id   AF-A0A848X296-F1
#
_cell.length_a   1.000
_cell.length_b   1.000
_cell.length_c   1.000
_cell.angle_alpha   90.00
_cell.angle_beta   90.00
_cell.angle_gamma   90.00
#
_symmetry.space_group_name_H-M   'P 1'
#
loop_
_entity.id
_entity.type
_entity.pdbx_description
1 polymer ?
#
loop_
_entity_poly.entity_id
_entity_poly.type
_entity_poly.pdbx_seq_one_letter_code
_entity_poly.pdbx_strand_id
1 'polypeptide(L)' 'MQALLTRFWHEESGQGLTEYALILALISIGLIAVLVIFRDAIGAIFDRIAQVLEGAPNEGYSPGS' A
#
# COMPACT_ATOMS: atom_id res chain seq x y z
N MET A 1 -46.09 18.63 10.36
CA MET A 1 -45.82 17.33 9.69
C MET A 1 -44.58 17.36 8.79
N GLN A 2 -44.29 18.44 8.05
CA GLN A 2 -43.12 18.49 7.16
C GLN A 2 -41.75 18.50 7.88
N ALA A 3 -41.68 19.06 9.10
CA ALA A 3 -40.45 19.12 9.90
C ALA A 3 -39.96 17.75 10.41
N LEU A 4 -40.85 16.77 10.55
CA LEU A 4 -40.49 15.42 10.99
C LEU A 4 -39.90 14.61 9.83
N LEU A 5 -40.45 14.78 8.63
CA LEU A 5 -39.95 14.14 7.41
C LEU A 5 -38.57 14.67 7.02
N THR A 6 -38.32 15.98 7.17
CA THR A 6 -37.00 16.58 6.89
C THR A 6 -35.92 16.15 7.88
N ARG A 7 -36.25 15.95 9.16
CA ARG A 7 -35.32 15.40 10.16
C ARG A 7 -34.93 13.96 9.84
N PHE A 8 -35.92 13.09 9.62
CA PHE A 8 -35.68 11.70 9.24
C PHE A 8 -34.80 11.55 7.99
N TRP A 9 -34.97 12.41 7.00
CA TRP A 9 -34.18 12.36 5.77
C TRP A 9 -32.75 12.92 5.92
N HIS A 10 -32.53 13.83 6.88
CA HIS A 10 -31.20 14.34 7.22
C HIS A 10 -30.40 13.36 8.09
N GLU A 11 -31.05 12.66 9.01
CA GLU A 11 -30.42 11.68 9.90
C GLU A 11 -29.81 10.47 9.13
N GLU A 12 -30.42 10.02 8.03
CA GLU A 12 -29.91 8.90 7.21
C GLU A 12 -28.64 9.27 6.41
N SER A 13 -28.54 10.52 5.97
CA SER A 13 -27.41 11.00 5.14
C SER A 13 -26.07 11.09 5.88
N GLY A 14 -26.11 11.26 7.21
CA GLY A 14 -24.91 11.38 8.06
C GLY A 14 -24.47 10.07 8.74
N GLN A 15 -25.41 9.14 8.95
CA GLN A 15 -25.13 7.86 9.62
C GLN A 15 -24.41 6.88 8.70
N GLY A 16 -24.76 6.84 7.41
CA GLY A 16 -24.06 5.98 6.43
C GLY A 16 -22.61 6.39 6.16
N LEU A 17 -22.31 7.70 6.07
CA LEU A 17 -20.97 8.20 5.76
C LEU A 17 -19.92 7.85 6.83
N THR A 18 -20.32 7.88 8.11
CA THR A 18 -19.42 7.55 9.22
C THR A 18 -19.09 6.05 9.24
N GLU A 19 -20.06 5.20 8.95
CA GLU A 19 -19.87 3.75 8.88
C GLU A 19 -18.95 3.36 7.71
N TYR A 20 -19.13 3.96 6.53
CA TYR A 20 -18.21 3.75 5.41
C TYR A 20 -16.80 4.29 5.69
N ALA A 21 -16.68 5.43 6.38
CA ALA A 21 -15.38 5.97 6.77
C ALA A 21 -14.61 5.03 7.70
N LEU A 22 -15.30 4.37 8.64
CA LEU A 22 -14.69 3.38 9.53
C LEU A 22 -14.21 2.13 8.79
N ILE A 23 -15.00 1.63 7.83
CA ILE A 23 -14.58 0.51 6.97
C ILE A 23 -13.37 0.90 6.12
N LEU A 24 -13.39 2.09 5.51
CA LEU A 24 -12.26 2.60 4.72
C LEU A 24 -11.00 2.79 5.58
N ALA A 25 -11.13 3.25 6.82
CA ALA A 25 -10.00 3.35 7.75
C ALA A 25 -9.41 1.98 8.07
N LEU A 26 -10.24 0.97 8.33
CA LEU A 26 -9.79 -0.41 8.57
C LEU A 26 -9.07 -1.00 7.34
N ILE A 27 -9.66 -0.84 6.15
CA ILE A 27 -9.04 -1.29 4.89
C ILE A 27 -7.69 -0.60 4.67
N SER A 28 -7.62 0.71 4.91
CA SER A 28 -6.38 1.48 4.74
C SER A 28 -5.26 0.97 5.65
N ILE A 29 -5.56 0.69 6.92
CA ILE A 29 -4.60 0.10 7.86
C ILE A 29 -4.15 -1.29 7.37
N GLY A 30 -5.08 -2.12 6.90
CA GLY A 30 -4.77 -3.44 6.33
C GLY A 30 -3.87 -3.33 5.09
N LEU A 31 -4.14 -2.40 4.19
CA LEU A 31 -3.31 -2.15 3.00
C LEU A 31 -1.91 -1.68 3.39
N ILE A 32 -1.77 -0.79 4.37
CA ILE A 32 -0.45 -0.35 4.86
C ILE A 32 0.34 -1.54 5.39
N ALA A 33 -0.28 -2.45 6.14
CA ALA A 33 0.40 -3.65 6.64
C ALA A 33 0.92 -4.53 5.49
N VAL A 34 0.10 -4.73 4.45
CA VAL A 34 0.52 -5.48 3.24
C VAL A 34 1.66 -4.77 2.51
N LEU A 35 1.60 -3.44 2.37
CA LEU A 35 2.64 -2.64 1.72
C LEU A 35 3.98 -2.70 2.47
N VAL A 36 3.99 -2.79 3.81
CA VAL A 36 5.22 -2.98 4.60
C VAL A 36 5.88 -4.31 4.28
N ILE A 37 5.11 -5.40 4.20
CA ILE A 37 5.64 -6.72 3.80
C ILE A 37 6.24 -6.67 2.40
N PHE A 38 5.56 -6.00 1.47
CA PHE A 38 6.02 -5.86 0.08
C PHE A 38 7.28 -5.02 -0.01
N ARG A 39 7.38 -3.93 0.76
CA ARG A 39 8.59 -3.10 0.88
C ARG A 39 9.80 -3.97 1.24
N ASP A 40 9.67 -4.80 2.26
CA ASP A 40 10.79 -5.60 2.76
C ASP A 40 11.19 -6.69 1.75
N ALA A 41 10.20 -7.34 1.10
CA ALA A 41 10.46 -8.34 0.06
C ALA A 41 11.16 -7.74 -1.18
N ILE A 42 10.70 -6.56 -1.63
CA ILE A 42 11.33 -5.85 -2.74
C ILE A 42 12.75 -5.43 -2.37
N GLY A 43 12.96 -4.90 -1.16
CA GLY A 43 14.28 -4.54 -0.65
C GLY A 43 15.25 -5.72 -0.70
N ALA A 44 14.84 -6.89 -0.19
CA ALA A 44 15.67 -8.09 -0.20
C ALA A 44 16.09 -8.54 -1.62
N ILE A 45 15.22 -8.36 -2.62
CA ILE A 45 15.55 -8.66 -4.03
C ILE A 45 16.60 -7.68 -4.55
N PHE A 46 16.42 -6.38 -4.29
CA PHE A 46 17.40 -5.36 -4.71
C PHE A 46 18.75 -5.54 -4.02
N ASP A 47 18.77 -5.88 -2.73
CA ASP A 47 19.99 -6.18 -1.99
C ASP A 47 20.74 -7.37 -2.59
N ARG A 48 20.01 -8.44 -2.96
CA ARG A 48 20.60 -9.59 -3.65
C ARG A 48 21.18 -9.20 -5.01
N ILE A 49 20.49 -8.37 -5.77
CA ILE A 49 21.01 -7.87 -7.06
C ILE A 49 22.29 -7.07 -6.83
N ALA A 50 22.29 -6.15 -5.86
CA ALA A 50 23.46 -5.34 -5.52
C ALA A 50 24.66 -6.23 -5.13
N GLN A 51 24.44 -7.24 -4.28
CA GLN A 51 25.49 -8.19 -3.88
C GLN A 51 26.09 -8.95 -5.07
N VAL A 52 25.25 -9.40 -6.01
CA VAL A 52 25.71 -10.09 -7.22
C VAL A 52 26.54 -9.16 -8.10
N LEU A 53 26.13 -7.91 -8.25
CA LEU A 53 26.84 -6.92 -9.06
C LEU A 53 28.16 -6.49 -8.41
N GLU A 54 28.21 -6.34 -7.09
CA GLU A 54 29.44 -6.00 -6.36
C GLU A 54 30.45 -7.15 -6.41
N GLY A 55 29.98 -8.39 -6.29
CA GLY A 55 30.81 -9.59 -6.38
C GLY A 55 31.17 -10.00 -7.82
N ALA A 56 30.62 -9.34 -8.84
CA ALA A 56 30.93 -9.65 -10.23
C ALA A 56 32.41 -9.31 -10.52
N PRO A 57 33.23 -10.27 -10.96
CA PRO A 57 34.60 -9.98 -11.37
C PRO A 57 34.61 -8.90 -12.45
N ASN A 58 35.40 -7.84 -12.24
CA ASN A 58 35.74 -6.89 -13.30
C ASN A 58 36.71 -7.55 -14.30
N GLU A 59 36.31 -8.68 -14.89
CA GLU A 59 37.02 -9.23 -16.03
C GLU A 59 36.68 -8.35 -17.23
N GLY A 60 37.48 -7.29 -17.39
CA GLY A 60 37.51 -6.52 -18.61
C GLY A 60 37.72 -7.49 -19.76
N TYR A 61 36.85 -7.40 -20.77
CA TYR A 61 36.93 -8.23 -21.97
C TYR A 61 38.37 -8.24 -22.50
N SER A 62 39.05 -9.38 -22.34
CA SER A 62 40.37 -9.64 -22.93
C SER A 62 40.12 -10.51 -24.16
N PRO A 63 40.07 -9.92 -25.38
CA PRO A 63 40.03 -10.73 -26.59
C PRO A 63 41.31 -11.58 -26.61
N GLY A 64 41.14 -12.90 -26.66
CA GLY A 64 42.26 -13.84 -26.72
C GLY A 64 43.17 -13.51 -27.91
N SER A 65 44.47 -13.40 -27.63
CA SER A 65 45.54 -13.35 -28.64
C SER A 65 45.71 -14.69 -29.32
#